data_AF-A0A5N5M6U9-F1
#
_entry.id   AF-A0A5N5M6U9-F1
#
_cell.length_a   1.000
_cell.length_b   1.000
_cell.length_c   1.000
_cell.angle_alpha   90.00
_cell.angle_beta   90.00
_cell.angle_gamma   90.00
#
_symmetry.space_group_name_H-M   'P 1'
#
loop_
_entity.id
_entity.type
_entity.pdbx_description
1 polymer ?
#
loop_
_entity_poly.entity_id
_entity_poly.type
_entity_poly.pdbx_seq_one_letter_code
_entity_poly.pdbx_strand_id
1 'polypeptide(L)'
;MEKACSNGDLTAARECFGSLFTHNEEPNDTIRVDMAPGAADAIGRSLCAAATNGHVPIAEYLLEQGAPITRDLIVAVCRADRVDIFEAMLRRGWDVNEWKGGIPPLRDALTRVPCARWLLEHGADPNPTCKGEIKDLLTYAAGFASTSIVELLVKHGARVRGTLAMHAAAAATSTPTDDCTWEPDPSRVEVLRILLDNGADVNEMEEDPKWRKNKRRRTCFTGTPLHYAVQYPSLEAVRFLLSRGADPLHPSWSGHTVIQAAERAGREDVVEMLKEHVK
;
A
#
# COMPACT_ATOMS: atom_id res chain seq x y z
N MET A 1 15.19 27.50 9.27
CA MET A 1 13.80 27.16 8.89
C MET A 1 13.37 25.80 9.41
N GLU A 2 14.01 24.69 9.00
CA GLU A 2 13.60 23.31 9.40
C GLU A 2 13.38 23.13 10.91
N LYS A 3 14.31 23.62 11.74
CA LYS A 3 14.19 23.58 13.21
C LYS A 3 12.98 24.36 13.74
N ALA A 4 12.71 25.55 13.19
CA ALA A 4 11.54 26.35 13.56
C ALA A 4 10.24 25.63 13.18
N CYS A 5 10.20 25.08 11.97
CA CYS A 5 9.08 24.28 11.48
C CYS A 5 8.85 23.01 12.30
N SER A 6 9.92 22.34 12.76
CA SER A 6 9.81 21.16 13.62
C SER A 6 9.30 21.52 15.03
N ASN A 7 9.67 22.70 15.54
CA ASN A 7 9.30 23.15 16.88
C ASN A 7 7.91 23.80 16.96
N GLY A 8 7.25 24.05 15.82
CA GLY A 8 5.95 24.72 15.81
C GLY A 8 6.02 26.24 15.92
N ASP A 9 7.20 26.84 15.75
CA ASP A 9 7.38 28.30 15.82
C ASP A 9 7.07 28.96 14.48
N LEU A 10 5.82 29.41 14.31
CA LEU A 10 5.35 30.05 13.08
C LEU A 10 6.06 31.39 12.82
N THR A 11 6.35 32.15 13.86
CA THR A 11 7.00 33.45 13.72
C THR A 11 8.42 33.26 13.20
N ALA A 12 9.19 32.39 13.83
CA ALA A 12 10.54 32.07 13.39
C ALA A 12 10.56 31.39 12.00
N ALA A 13 9.54 30.60 11.67
CA ALA A 13 9.40 30.02 10.34
C ALA A 13 9.18 31.09 9.26
N ARG A 14 8.34 32.09 9.52
CA ARG A 14 8.07 33.23 8.62
C ARG A 14 9.32 34.11 8.43
N GLU A 15 10.02 34.43 9.51
CA GLU A 15 11.26 35.19 9.45
C GLU A 15 12.33 34.46 8.64
N CYS A 16 12.52 33.15 8.91
CA CYS A 16 13.43 32.31 8.13
C CYS A 16 13.03 32.28 6.65
N PHE A 17 11.75 32.16 6.33
CA PHE A 17 11.27 32.12 4.96
C PHE A 17 11.57 33.42 4.22
N GLY A 18 11.30 34.58 4.84
CA GLY A 18 11.62 35.89 4.28
C GLY A 18 13.12 36.07 3.99
N SER A 19 14.00 35.49 4.81
CA SER A 19 15.47 35.57 4.61
C SER A 19 16.00 34.73 3.42
N LEU A 20 15.16 33.93 2.76
CA LEU A 20 15.57 33.07 1.64
C LEU A 20 15.62 33.79 0.28
N PHE A 21 15.06 35.00 0.21
CA PHE A 21 15.01 35.80 -1.02
C PHE A 21 16.15 36.80 -1.06
N THR A 22 16.83 36.91 -2.21
CA THR A 22 18.01 37.77 -2.35
C THR A 22 17.66 39.24 -2.60
N HIS A 23 16.40 39.55 -2.93
CA HIS A 23 15.87 40.91 -3.11
C HIS A 23 14.49 41.08 -2.46
N ASN A 24 14.26 42.27 -1.91
CA ASN A 24 13.15 42.62 -1.02
C ASN A 24 12.07 43.40 -1.81
N GLU A 25 11.56 42.84 -2.90
CA GLU A 25 10.43 43.43 -3.64
C GLU A 25 9.11 42.68 -3.38
N GLU A 26 8.02 43.43 -3.46
CA GLU A 26 6.70 43.19 -2.88
C GLU A 26 6.06 41.79 -3.08
N PRO A 27 5.16 41.38 -2.16
CA PRO A 27 4.76 39.99 -1.94
C PRO A 27 3.68 39.48 -2.92
N ASN A 28 3.79 39.78 -4.22
CA ASN A 28 2.66 39.56 -5.13
C ASN A 28 2.88 38.54 -6.27
N ASP A 29 4.00 37.84 -6.33
CA ASP A 29 4.16 36.72 -7.27
C ASP A 29 4.83 35.49 -6.62
N THR A 30 4.04 34.42 -6.52
CA THR A 30 4.40 33.03 -6.18
C THR A 30 5.81 32.60 -6.64
N ILE A 31 6.73 32.33 -5.68
CA ILE A 31 8.05 31.61 -5.74
C ILE A 31 8.98 31.90 -6.95
N ARG A 32 8.67 32.81 -7.86
CA ARG A 32 9.35 32.91 -9.16
C ARG A 32 10.41 34.01 -9.27
N VAL A 33 10.80 34.65 -8.18
CA VAL A 33 11.83 35.69 -8.22
C VAL A 33 12.97 35.35 -7.25
N ASP A 34 14.13 35.03 -7.83
CA ASP A 34 15.46 34.89 -7.23
C ASP A 34 15.55 34.36 -5.77
N MET A 35 15.38 33.05 -5.64
CA MET A 35 15.68 32.33 -4.39
C MET A 35 17.17 31.98 -4.29
N ALA A 36 17.72 32.04 -3.07
CA ALA A 36 19.07 31.56 -2.81
C ALA A 36 19.26 30.08 -3.24
N PRO A 37 20.45 29.67 -3.72
CA PRO A 37 20.72 28.29 -4.07
C PRO A 37 20.38 27.32 -2.92
N GLY A 38 19.57 26.29 -3.21
CA GLY A 38 19.13 25.30 -2.20
C GLY A 38 17.93 25.72 -1.33
N ALA A 39 17.38 26.92 -1.51
CA ALA A 39 16.19 27.38 -0.79
C ALA A 39 14.96 26.50 -1.07
N ALA A 40 14.74 26.07 -2.31
CA ALA A 40 13.62 25.19 -2.68
C ALA A 40 13.67 23.86 -1.90
N ASP A 41 14.84 23.24 -1.78
CA ASP A 41 15.03 22.01 -1.02
C ASP A 41 14.83 22.24 0.48
N ALA A 42 15.31 23.37 1.00
CA ALA A 42 15.10 23.74 2.40
C ALA A 42 13.61 23.98 2.72
N ILE A 43 12.85 24.58 1.80
CA ILE A 43 11.38 24.74 1.88
C ILE A 43 10.71 23.37 1.91
N GLY A 44 11.07 22.47 0.99
CA GLY A 44 10.52 21.12 0.95
C GLY A 44 10.77 20.33 2.24
N ARG A 45 12.02 20.35 2.77
CA ARG A 45 12.35 19.68 4.04
C ARG A 45 11.65 20.31 5.24
N SER A 46 11.54 21.63 5.26
CA SER A 46 10.86 22.36 6.35
C SER A 46 9.36 22.06 6.37
N LEU A 47 8.73 21.97 5.19
CA LEU A 47 7.34 21.56 5.06
C LEU A 47 7.14 20.11 5.52
N CYS A 48 8.04 19.20 5.14
CA CYS A 48 8.02 17.82 5.65
C CYS A 48 8.18 17.76 7.18
N ALA A 49 9.03 18.59 7.77
CA ALA A 49 9.23 18.66 9.21
C ALA A 49 7.99 19.21 9.94
N ALA A 50 7.37 20.27 9.42
CA ALA A 50 6.10 20.78 9.93
C ALA A 50 5.01 19.71 9.85
N ALA A 51 4.95 18.99 8.72
CA ALA A 51 3.94 17.98 8.49
C ALA A 51 4.08 16.75 9.39
N THR A 52 5.31 16.27 9.58
CA THR A 52 5.60 15.14 10.47
C THR A 52 5.19 15.45 11.92
N ASN A 53 5.37 16.69 12.36
CA ASN A 53 5.03 17.11 13.71
C ASN A 53 3.59 17.63 13.87
N GLY A 54 2.81 17.70 12.78
CA GLY A 54 1.40 18.14 12.82
C GLY A 54 1.21 19.64 12.98
N HIS A 55 2.20 20.46 12.62
CA HIS A 55 2.12 21.92 12.71
C HIS A 55 1.36 22.50 11.51
N VAL A 56 0.04 22.27 11.48
CA VAL A 56 -0.85 22.65 10.37
C VAL A 56 -0.69 24.13 9.96
N PRO A 57 -0.66 25.13 10.87
CA PRO A 57 -0.53 26.54 10.45
C PRO A 57 0.77 26.85 9.70
N ILE A 58 1.86 26.16 10.04
CA ILE A 58 3.16 26.32 9.35
C ILE A 58 3.11 25.62 7.99
N ALA A 59 2.55 24.41 7.94
CA ALA A 59 2.40 23.67 6.69
C ALA A 59 1.50 24.42 5.70
N GLU A 60 0.36 24.93 6.17
CA GLU A 60 -0.53 25.81 5.41
C GLU A 60 0.25 27.00 4.87
N TYR A 61 0.87 27.80 5.75
CA TYR A 61 1.66 28.97 5.34
C TYR A 61 2.65 28.65 4.21
N LEU A 62 3.48 27.61 4.38
CA LEU A 62 4.47 27.22 3.38
C LEU A 62 3.81 26.81 2.05
N LEU A 63 2.70 26.09 2.09
CA LEU A 63 1.91 25.74 0.91
C LEU A 63 1.29 26.98 0.24
N GLU A 64 0.82 27.98 1.00
CA GLU A 64 0.31 29.24 0.43
C GLU A 64 1.40 30.03 -0.28
N GLN A 65 2.62 29.99 0.26
CA GLN A 65 3.75 30.62 -0.39
C GLN A 65 4.13 29.91 -1.69
N GLY A 66 3.63 28.69 -1.96
CA GLY A 66 3.87 27.92 -3.18
C GLY A 66 4.84 26.76 -3.02
N ALA A 67 5.12 26.32 -1.78
CA ALA A 67 5.97 25.16 -1.54
C ALA A 67 5.48 23.94 -2.32
N PRO A 68 6.38 23.19 -3.00
CA PRO A 68 5.95 22.10 -3.86
C PRO A 68 5.38 20.94 -3.04
N ILE A 69 4.24 20.41 -3.47
CA ILE A 69 3.68 19.17 -2.95
C ILE A 69 4.46 18.01 -3.56
N THR A 70 5.36 17.42 -2.76
CA THR A 70 6.21 16.30 -3.18
C THR A 70 5.72 14.98 -2.58
N ARG A 71 6.22 13.85 -3.12
CA ARG A 71 5.95 12.54 -2.50
C ARG A 71 6.47 12.44 -1.08
N ASP A 72 7.61 13.06 -0.77
CA ASP A 72 8.17 13.03 0.58
C ASP A 72 7.23 13.70 1.60
N LEU A 73 6.53 14.76 1.18
CA LEU A 73 5.49 15.38 1.98
C LEU A 73 4.30 14.42 2.21
N ILE A 74 3.81 13.76 1.16
CA ILE A 74 2.71 12.77 1.26
C ILE A 74 3.11 11.64 2.21
N VAL A 75 4.32 11.10 2.06
CA VAL A 75 4.87 10.04 2.92
C VAL A 75 5.01 10.53 4.37
N ALA A 76 5.47 11.76 4.59
CA ALA A 76 5.57 12.35 5.91
C ALA A 76 4.19 12.47 6.58
N VAL A 77 3.19 12.96 5.85
CA VAL A 77 1.81 13.07 6.32
C VAL A 77 1.22 11.70 6.66
N CYS A 78 1.38 10.71 5.77
CA CYS A 78 0.94 9.34 6.02
C CYS A 78 1.62 8.75 7.27
N ARG A 79 2.95 8.83 7.38
CA ARG A 79 3.70 8.28 8.53
C ARG A 79 3.29 8.92 9.86
N ALA A 80 2.96 10.19 9.85
CA ALA A 80 2.52 10.93 11.03
C ALA A 80 1.00 10.89 11.27
N ASP A 81 0.23 10.28 10.36
CA ASP A 81 -1.24 10.18 10.40
C ASP A 81 -1.93 11.55 10.49
N ARG A 82 -1.43 12.54 9.72
CA ARG A 82 -1.85 13.95 9.77
C ARG A 82 -2.78 14.34 8.62
N VAL A 83 -3.96 13.75 8.56
CA VAL A 83 -4.94 13.98 7.48
C VAL A 83 -5.30 15.46 7.27
N ASP A 84 -5.23 16.29 8.31
CA ASP A 84 -5.50 17.74 8.24
C ASP A 84 -4.59 18.48 7.24
N ILE A 85 -3.41 17.94 6.98
CA ILE A 85 -2.46 18.54 6.03
C ILE A 85 -2.87 18.23 4.59
N PHE A 86 -3.56 17.11 4.35
CA PHE A 86 -4.10 16.84 3.02
C PHE A 86 -5.15 17.87 2.61
N GLU A 87 -5.94 18.34 3.56
CA GLU A 87 -6.91 19.41 3.34
C GLU A 87 -6.20 20.72 2.94
N ALA A 88 -5.09 21.06 3.60
CA ALA A 88 -4.25 22.19 3.21
C ALA A 88 -3.67 22.05 1.79
N MET A 89 -3.27 20.83 1.40
CA MET A 89 -2.79 20.54 0.04
C MET A 89 -3.90 20.69 -1.01
N LEU A 90 -5.10 20.17 -0.75
CA LEU A 90 -6.25 20.26 -1.68
C LEU A 90 -6.59 21.71 -2.01
N ARG A 91 -6.62 22.60 -1.00
CA ARG A 91 -6.89 24.04 -1.21
C ARG A 91 -5.88 24.73 -2.13
N ARG A 92 -4.70 24.13 -2.30
CA ARG A 92 -3.63 24.62 -3.19
C ARG A 92 -3.58 23.89 -4.52
N GLY A 93 -4.67 23.20 -4.89
CA GLY A 93 -4.83 22.55 -6.17
C GLY A 93 -4.11 21.21 -6.27
N TRP A 94 -3.83 20.56 -5.14
CA TRP A 94 -3.34 19.18 -5.16
C TRP A 94 -4.37 18.25 -5.80
N ASP A 95 -3.99 17.55 -6.87
CA ASP A 95 -4.76 16.42 -7.37
C ASP A 95 -4.32 15.15 -6.64
N VAL A 96 -5.27 14.53 -5.93
CA VAL A 96 -5.10 13.30 -5.14
C VAL A 96 -4.60 12.13 -5.98
N ASN A 97 -4.85 12.15 -7.29
CA ASN A 97 -4.45 11.11 -8.24
C ASN A 97 -3.20 11.49 -9.05
N GLU A 98 -2.84 12.78 -9.13
CA GLU A 98 -1.65 13.21 -9.89
C GLU A 98 -0.38 12.94 -9.08
N TRP A 99 0.55 12.20 -9.68
CA TRP A 99 1.90 12.17 -9.13
C TRP A 99 2.97 11.82 -10.17
N LYS A 100 4.15 12.41 -9.97
CA LYS A 100 5.23 12.49 -10.97
C LYS A 100 6.17 11.27 -11.06
N GLY A 101 5.99 10.20 -10.29
CA GLY A 101 6.95 9.06 -10.25
C GLY A 101 6.39 7.63 -10.31
N GLY A 102 5.15 7.41 -10.79
CA GLY A 102 4.51 6.07 -10.91
C GLY A 102 3.90 5.35 -9.68
N ILE A 103 4.18 5.72 -8.42
CA ILE A 103 3.46 5.32 -7.19
C ILE A 103 2.36 6.33 -6.73
N PRO A 104 1.06 5.98 -6.77
CA PRO A 104 -0.03 6.86 -6.36
C PRO A 104 -0.02 7.17 -4.84
N PRO A 105 -0.48 8.35 -4.39
CA PRO A 105 -0.49 8.73 -2.97
C PRO A 105 -1.20 7.71 -2.06
N LEU A 106 -2.31 7.15 -2.56
CA LEU A 106 -3.07 6.13 -1.84
C LEU A 106 -2.22 4.91 -1.45
N ARG A 107 -1.24 4.50 -2.28
CA ARG A 107 -0.37 3.36 -1.96
C ARG A 107 0.45 3.57 -0.70
N ASP A 108 0.98 4.77 -0.48
CA ASP A 108 1.75 5.09 0.71
C ASP A 108 0.85 5.21 1.95
N ALA A 109 -0.43 5.54 1.75
CA ALA A 109 -1.43 5.60 2.81
C ALA A 109 -2.00 4.24 3.24
N LEU A 110 -1.83 3.16 2.47
CA LEU A 110 -2.39 1.83 2.81
C LEU A 110 -1.84 1.22 4.11
N THR A 111 -0.81 1.82 4.71
CA THR A 111 -0.30 1.44 6.03
C THR A 111 -1.04 2.14 7.18
N ARG A 112 -1.94 3.08 6.87
CA ARG A 112 -2.57 4.02 7.81
C ARG A 112 -4.04 4.21 7.47
N VAL A 113 -4.90 3.58 8.26
CA VAL A 113 -6.36 3.59 8.02
C VAL A 113 -6.95 5.01 7.89
N PRO A 114 -6.60 6.00 8.73
CA PRO A 114 -7.17 7.34 8.58
C PRO A 114 -6.74 8.03 7.29
N CYS A 115 -5.46 7.96 6.92
CA CYS A 115 -4.98 8.50 5.65
C CYS A 115 -5.60 7.80 4.44
N ALA A 116 -5.67 6.47 4.43
CA ALA A 116 -6.28 5.72 3.33
C ALA A 116 -7.77 6.07 3.17
N ARG A 117 -8.51 6.11 4.28
CA ARG A 117 -9.92 6.52 4.31
C ARG A 117 -10.10 7.92 3.74
N TRP A 118 -9.33 8.88 4.23
CA TRP A 118 -9.44 10.27 3.80
C TRP A 118 -9.19 10.38 2.29
N LEU A 119 -8.12 9.77 1.77
CA LEU A 119 -7.81 9.83 0.34
C LEU A 119 -8.93 9.21 -0.52
N LEU A 120 -9.45 8.05 -0.11
CA LEU A 120 -10.56 7.37 -0.81
C LEU A 120 -11.86 8.18 -0.77
N GLU A 121 -12.16 8.85 0.34
CA GLU A 121 -13.32 9.75 0.48
C GLU A 121 -13.17 11.03 -0.38
N HIS A 122 -11.94 11.42 -0.71
CA HIS A 122 -11.62 12.57 -1.57
C HIS A 122 -11.26 12.17 -3.00
N GLY A 123 -11.71 11.00 -3.46
CA GLY A 123 -11.64 10.61 -4.88
C GLY A 123 -10.32 10.00 -5.33
N ALA A 124 -9.48 9.50 -4.42
CA ALA A 124 -8.36 8.65 -4.80
C ALA A 124 -8.86 7.40 -5.54
N ASP A 125 -8.30 7.14 -6.71
CA ASP A 125 -8.58 5.93 -7.49
C ASP A 125 -8.05 4.70 -6.73
N PRO A 126 -8.90 3.72 -6.36
CA PRO A 126 -8.45 2.47 -5.74
C PRO A 126 -7.82 1.49 -6.75
N ASN A 127 -7.91 1.78 -8.05
CA ASN A 127 -7.36 0.98 -9.16
C ASN A 127 -6.30 1.70 -10.00
N PRO A 128 -5.35 2.44 -9.38
CA PRO A 128 -4.41 3.26 -10.10
C PRO A 128 -3.40 2.40 -10.84
N THR A 129 -2.91 2.89 -11.98
CA THR A 129 -1.86 2.21 -12.73
C THR A 129 -0.51 2.41 -12.03
N CYS A 130 -0.14 1.47 -11.15
CA CYS A 130 1.13 1.50 -10.44
C CYS A 130 2.28 1.01 -11.36
N LYS A 131 3.41 1.72 -11.36
CA LYS A 131 4.66 1.18 -11.95
C LYS A 131 5.31 0.20 -10.96
N GLY A 132 5.52 -1.06 -11.35
CA GLY A 132 6.21 -2.05 -10.53
C GLY A 132 5.68 -3.48 -10.69
N GLU A 133 6.10 -4.38 -9.80
CA GLU A 133 5.65 -5.78 -9.78
C GLU A 133 4.27 -5.97 -9.15
N ILE A 134 3.88 -5.09 -8.22
CA ILE A 134 2.55 -5.07 -7.61
C ILE A 134 1.71 -4.12 -8.44
N LYS A 135 0.81 -4.70 -9.26
CA LYS A 135 0.02 -3.99 -10.26
C LYS A 135 -1.21 -3.30 -9.66
N ASP A 136 -1.69 -3.77 -8.51
CA ASP A 136 -2.93 -3.29 -7.88
C ASP A 136 -2.79 -3.12 -6.36
N LEU A 137 -3.51 -2.14 -5.83
CA LEU A 137 -3.47 -1.75 -4.41
C LEU A 137 -4.09 -2.80 -3.50
N LEU A 138 -5.08 -3.54 -4.00
CA LEU A 138 -5.76 -4.59 -3.24
C LEU A 138 -4.80 -5.75 -2.93
N THR A 139 -3.99 -6.18 -3.89
CA THR A 139 -2.91 -7.17 -3.70
C THR A 139 -1.90 -6.70 -2.66
N TYR A 140 -1.51 -5.41 -2.70
CA TYR A 140 -0.61 -4.85 -1.69
C TYR A 140 -1.24 -4.97 -0.29
N ALA A 141 -2.46 -4.46 -0.10
CA ALA A 141 -3.17 -4.48 1.18
C ALA A 141 -3.41 -5.90 1.70
N ALA A 142 -3.80 -6.83 0.83
CA ALA A 142 -4.01 -8.23 1.15
C ALA A 142 -2.73 -8.91 1.67
N GLY A 143 -1.57 -8.58 1.10
CA GLY A 143 -0.27 -9.05 1.56
C GLY A 143 0.10 -8.61 2.98
N PHE A 144 -0.44 -7.47 3.46
CA PHE A 144 -0.23 -6.99 4.84
C PHE A 144 -1.32 -7.43 5.84
N ALA A 145 -2.32 -8.22 5.42
CA ALA A 145 -3.41 -8.68 6.29
C ALA A 145 -4.29 -7.57 6.85
N SER A 146 -4.22 -6.36 6.30
CA SER A 146 -4.94 -5.24 6.87
C SER A 146 -6.42 -5.29 6.48
N THR A 147 -7.23 -5.98 7.27
CA THR A 147 -8.68 -6.16 7.06
C THR A 147 -9.38 -4.83 6.83
N SER A 148 -9.14 -3.84 7.70
CA SER A 148 -9.71 -2.50 7.59
C SER A 148 -9.36 -1.79 6.27
N ILE A 149 -8.14 -1.95 5.76
CA ILE A 149 -7.72 -1.34 4.50
C ILE A 149 -8.31 -2.08 3.30
N VAL A 150 -8.37 -3.42 3.35
CA VAL A 150 -9.02 -4.24 2.32
C VAL A 150 -10.50 -3.89 2.22
N GLU A 151 -11.22 -3.82 3.34
CA GLU A 151 -12.62 -3.39 3.36
C GLU A 151 -12.81 -1.98 2.79
N LEU A 152 -11.94 -1.04 3.16
CA LEU A 152 -11.97 0.33 2.63
C LEU A 152 -11.77 0.35 1.11
N LEU A 153 -10.75 -0.33 0.61
CA LEU A 153 -10.47 -0.40 -0.82
C LEU A 153 -11.66 -1.00 -1.59
N VAL A 154 -12.18 -2.13 -1.12
CA VAL A 154 -13.33 -2.81 -1.75
C VAL A 154 -14.57 -1.93 -1.72
N LYS A 155 -14.87 -1.30 -0.58
CA LYS A 155 -15.99 -0.35 -0.43
C LYS A 155 -15.94 0.80 -1.45
N HIS A 156 -14.74 1.28 -1.77
CA HIS A 156 -14.53 2.36 -2.73
C HIS A 156 -14.36 1.88 -4.18
N GLY A 157 -14.57 0.58 -4.47
CA GLY A 157 -14.58 0.05 -5.82
C GLY A 157 -13.24 -0.51 -6.31
N ALA A 158 -12.36 -0.95 -5.39
CA ALA A 158 -11.19 -1.72 -5.77
C ALA A 158 -11.58 -2.98 -6.55
N ARG A 159 -10.85 -3.25 -7.62
CA ARG A 159 -11.04 -4.42 -8.46
C ARG A 159 -10.62 -5.67 -7.69
N VAL A 160 -11.57 -6.57 -7.47
CA VAL A 160 -11.32 -7.82 -6.74
C VAL A 160 -10.74 -8.91 -7.68
N ARG A 161 -11.29 -9.05 -8.89
CA ARG A 161 -10.86 -10.04 -9.89
C ARG A 161 -9.80 -9.53 -10.85
N GLY A 162 -9.03 -10.43 -11.45
CA GLY A 162 -7.88 -10.11 -12.29
C GLY A 162 -6.73 -9.50 -11.48
N THR A 163 -6.66 -9.80 -10.19
CA THR A 163 -5.64 -9.35 -9.25
C THR A 163 -4.97 -10.55 -8.58
N LEU A 164 -3.95 -10.30 -7.75
CA LEU A 164 -3.33 -11.33 -6.93
C LEU A 164 -3.71 -11.19 -5.45
N ALA A 165 -4.83 -10.54 -5.15
CA ALA A 165 -5.25 -10.31 -3.77
C ALA A 165 -5.49 -11.64 -3.02
N MET A 166 -6.15 -12.60 -3.66
CA MET A 166 -6.36 -13.94 -3.10
C MET A 166 -5.03 -14.68 -2.90
N HIS A 167 -4.13 -14.65 -3.90
CA HIS A 167 -2.81 -15.28 -3.80
C HIS A 167 -1.96 -14.65 -2.70
N ALA A 168 -1.96 -13.32 -2.58
CA ALA A 168 -1.21 -12.60 -1.56
C ALA A 168 -1.74 -12.86 -0.15
N ALA A 169 -3.07 -12.87 0.03
CA ALA A 169 -3.68 -13.23 1.31
C ALA A 169 -3.40 -14.69 1.70
N ALA A 170 -3.37 -15.60 0.71
CA ALA A 170 -3.07 -17.02 0.92
C ALA A 170 -1.58 -17.29 1.21
N ALA A 171 -0.66 -16.54 0.60
CA ALA A 171 0.78 -16.71 0.76
C ALA A 171 1.36 -15.99 1.97
N ALA A 172 0.70 -14.96 2.48
CA ALA A 172 1.32 -14.15 3.49
C ALA A 172 1.52 -14.94 4.80
N THR A 173 2.75 -14.90 5.28
CA THR A 173 3.16 -15.61 6.48
C THR A 173 2.73 -14.84 7.72
N SER A 174 2.48 -15.53 8.83
CA SER A 174 2.32 -14.89 10.14
C SER A 174 3.49 -13.93 10.40
N THR A 175 3.24 -12.80 11.06
CA THR A 175 4.34 -12.02 11.62
C THR A 175 5.05 -12.89 12.66
N PRO A 176 6.39 -13.01 12.61
CA PRO A 176 7.11 -13.60 13.73
C PRO A 176 6.75 -12.80 14.98
N THR A 177 6.27 -13.47 16.01
CA THR A 177 6.22 -12.89 17.34
C THR A 177 7.66 -12.72 17.87
N ASP A 178 7.86 -11.87 18.88
CA ASP A 178 9.17 -11.57 19.46
C ASP A 178 9.91 -12.82 19.98
N ASP A 179 9.21 -13.95 20.14
CA ASP A 179 9.74 -15.26 20.55
C ASP A 179 9.98 -16.25 19.39
N CYS A 180 9.90 -15.81 18.13
CA CYS A 180 10.04 -16.64 16.93
C CYS A 180 9.02 -17.78 16.83
N THR A 181 7.87 -17.69 17.53
CA THR A 181 6.77 -18.62 17.34
C THR A 181 5.89 -18.21 16.15
N TRP A 182 5.34 -19.19 15.46
CA TRP A 182 4.46 -19.01 14.31
C TRP A 182 3.03 -19.22 14.77
N GLU A 183 2.39 -18.17 15.27
CA GLU A 183 0.96 -18.24 15.59
C GLU A 183 0.10 -18.14 14.32
N PRO A 184 -1.06 -18.81 14.27
CA PRO A 184 -2.04 -18.60 13.22
C PRO A 184 -2.47 -17.13 13.22
N ASP A 185 -2.41 -16.48 12.07
CA ASP A 185 -2.84 -15.09 11.92
C ASP A 185 -4.31 -15.07 11.42
N PRO A 186 -5.31 -14.89 12.31
CA PRO A 186 -6.72 -14.93 11.93
C PRO A 186 -7.09 -13.83 10.94
N SER A 187 -6.31 -12.73 10.89
CA SER A 187 -6.55 -11.63 9.96
C SER A 187 -6.40 -12.07 8.49
N ARG A 188 -5.64 -13.13 8.21
CA ARG A 188 -5.45 -13.67 6.85
C ARG A 188 -6.70 -14.35 6.32
N VAL A 189 -7.27 -15.23 7.14
CA VAL A 189 -8.54 -15.90 6.83
C VAL A 189 -9.64 -14.86 6.70
N GLU A 190 -9.60 -13.82 7.53
CA GLU A 190 -10.55 -12.72 7.45
C GLU A 190 -10.41 -11.92 6.15
N VAL A 191 -9.19 -11.61 5.69
CA VAL A 191 -8.98 -10.99 4.36
C VAL A 191 -9.49 -11.90 3.24
N LEU A 192 -9.17 -13.20 3.27
CA LEU A 192 -9.69 -14.17 2.28
C LEU A 192 -11.22 -14.19 2.28
N ARG A 193 -11.84 -14.16 3.46
CA ARG A 193 -13.29 -14.08 3.64
C ARG A 193 -13.85 -12.82 3.00
N ILE A 194 -13.30 -11.64 3.33
CA ILE A 194 -13.73 -10.36 2.76
C ILE A 194 -13.63 -10.37 1.23
N LEU A 195 -12.53 -10.89 0.67
CA LEU A 195 -12.34 -10.97 -0.78
C LEU A 195 -13.38 -11.88 -1.46
N LEU A 196 -13.62 -13.08 -0.91
CA LEU A 196 -14.61 -14.02 -1.44
C LEU A 196 -16.04 -13.46 -1.33
N ASP A 197 -16.38 -12.86 -0.19
CA ASP A 197 -17.69 -12.25 0.04
C ASP A 197 -17.94 -11.06 -0.92
N ASN A 198 -16.87 -10.47 -1.48
CA ASN A 198 -16.91 -9.43 -2.51
C ASN A 198 -16.62 -9.94 -3.93
N GLY A 199 -16.80 -11.24 -4.16
CA GLY A 199 -16.83 -11.84 -5.51
C GLY A 199 -15.48 -12.27 -6.07
N ALA A 200 -14.42 -12.37 -5.25
CA ALA A 200 -13.18 -13.03 -5.66
C ALA A 200 -13.44 -14.48 -6.10
N ASP A 201 -12.65 -14.98 -7.04
CA ASP A 201 -12.69 -16.39 -7.43
C ASP A 201 -11.66 -17.18 -6.61
N VAL A 202 -12.14 -18.17 -5.87
CA VAL A 202 -11.32 -19.05 -5.02
C VAL A 202 -10.29 -19.84 -5.84
N ASN A 203 -10.58 -20.07 -7.12
CA ASN A 203 -9.72 -20.81 -8.06
C ASN A 203 -9.04 -19.88 -9.09
N GLU A 204 -8.98 -18.57 -8.82
CA GLU A 204 -8.39 -17.61 -9.76
C GLU A 204 -6.92 -17.95 -10.06
N MET A 205 -6.60 -18.18 -11.32
CA MET A 205 -5.21 -18.41 -11.73
C MET A 205 -4.48 -17.08 -11.85
N GLU A 206 -3.25 -17.01 -11.32
CA GLU A 206 -2.39 -15.87 -11.61
C GLU A 206 -2.05 -15.79 -13.11
N GLU A 207 -1.72 -14.59 -13.60
CA GLU A 207 -1.15 -14.41 -14.94
C GLU A 207 0.10 -15.29 -15.09
N ASP A 208 0.12 -16.15 -16.12
CA ASP A 208 1.24 -17.06 -16.36
C ASP A 208 2.58 -16.31 -16.33
N PRO A 209 3.50 -16.72 -15.44
CA PRO A 209 4.81 -16.10 -15.28
C PRO A 209 5.61 -15.89 -16.57
N LYS A 210 5.32 -16.66 -17.64
CA LYS A 210 5.95 -16.52 -18.96
C LYS A 210 5.48 -15.29 -19.75
N TRP A 211 4.25 -14.82 -19.56
CA TRP A 211 3.69 -13.65 -20.28
C TRP A 211 3.92 -12.33 -19.57
N ARG A 212 4.36 -12.37 -18.31
CA ARG A 212 4.75 -11.17 -17.55
C ARG A 212 5.88 -10.41 -18.24
N LYS A 213 5.85 -9.08 -18.16
CA LYS A 213 6.93 -8.19 -18.61
C LYS A 213 8.29 -8.60 -17.99
N ASN A 214 8.29 -8.87 -16.68
CA ASN A 214 9.42 -9.47 -15.98
C ASN A 214 9.18 -10.97 -15.89
N LYS A 215 9.61 -11.71 -16.92
CA LYS A 215 9.43 -13.16 -17.01
C LYS A 215 9.98 -13.85 -15.78
N ARG A 216 9.16 -14.67 -15.13
CA ARG A 216 9.56 -15.50 -13.99
C ARG A 216 9.50 -16.97 -14.37
N ARG A 217 10.31 -17.79 -13.70
CA ARG A 217 10.20 -19.24 -13.84
C ARG A 217 8.87 -19.69 -13.24
N ARG A 218 8.14 -20.53 -13.97
CA ARG A 218 7.02 -21.28 -13.39
C ARG A 218 7.56 -22.17 -12.27
N THR A 219 6.82 -22.28 -11.18
CA THR A 219 7.11 -23.19 -10.07
C THR A 219 5.92 -24.11 -9.86
N CYS A 220 6.03 -25.09 -8.95
CA CYS A 220 4.87 -25.87 -8.50
C CYS A 220 3.85 -25.04 -7.73
N PHE A 221 4.18 -23.80 -7.34
CA PHE A 221 3.29 -22.89 -6.60
C PHE A 221 2.64 -21.83 -7.49
N THR A 222 3.16 -21.61 -8.71
CA THR A 222 2.59 -20.60 -9.61
C THR A 222 1.26 -21.08 -10.19
N GLY A 223 0.13 -20.67 -9.61
CA GLY A 223 -1.20 -21.19 -9.94
C GLY A 223 -2.34 -20.50 -9.20
N THR A 224 -3.25 -21.29 -8.62
CA THR A 224 -4.40 -20.81 -7.82
C THR A 224 -3.97 -20.29 -6.44
N PRO A 225 -4.84 -19.60 -5.68
CA PRO A 225 -4.54 -19.18 -4.31
C PRO A 225 -4.19 -20.36 -3.41
N LEU A 226 -4.79 -21.54 -3.66
CA LEU A 226 -4.49 -22.76 -2.93
C LEU A 226 -3.03 -23.22 -3.14
N HIS A 227 -2.46 -23.07 -4.34
CA HIS A 227 -1.03 -23.34 -4.55
C HIS A 227 -0.13 -22.41 -3.75
N TYR A 228 -0.51 -21.13 -3.64
CA TYR A 228 0.22 -20.13 -2.85
C TYR A 228 0.13 -20.43 -1.35
N ALA A 229 -1.03 -20.89 -0.85
CA ALA A 229 -1.19 -21.33 0.53
C ALA A 229 -0.27 -22.52 0.89
N VAL A 230 0.12 -23.33 -0.09
CA VAL A 230 1.05 -24.47 0.09
C VAL A 230 2.53 -24.05 0.05
N GLN A 231 2.85 -22.86 -0.46
CA GLN A 231 4.22 -22.36 -0.41
C GLN A 231 4.61 -21.90 1.01
N TYR A 232 3.64 -21.48 1.81
CA TYR A 232 3.86 -20.81 3.11
C TYR A 232 3.08 -21.51 4.24
N PRO A 233 3.55 -21.50 5.51
CA PRO A 233 3.04 -22.35 6.58
C PRO A 233 1.66 -21.90 7.14
N SER A 234 0.65 -21.77 6.27
CA SER A 234 -0.71 -21.40 6.66
C SER A 234 -1.69 -22.55 6.43
N LEU A 235 -1.75 -23.47 7.40
CA LEU A 235 -2.67 -24.60 7.38
C LEU A 235 -4.14 -24.14 7.45
N GLU A 236 -4.39 -23.01 8.12
CA GLU A 236 -5.72 -22.42 8.24
C GLU A 236 -6.21 -21.83 6.92
N ALA A 237 -5.35 -21.14 6.15
CA ALA A 237 -5.71 -20.67 4.81
C ALA A 237 -6.03 -21.85 3.87
N VAL A 238 -5.28 -22.96 3.96
CA VAL A 238 -5.57 -24.18 3.18
C VAL A 238 -6.97 -24.72 3.53
N ARG A 239 -7.27 -24.91 4.83
CA ARG A 239 -8.60 -25.35 5.28
C ARG A 239 -9.71 -24.42 4.81
N PHE A 240 -9.50 -23.11 4.98
CA PHE A 240 -10.49 -22.11 4.62
C PHE A 240 -10.77 -22.13 3.12
N LEU A 241 -9.73 -22.14 2.28
CA LEU A 241 -9.87 -22.20 0.83
C LEU A 241 -10.61 -23.48 0.39
N LEU A 242 -10.25 -24.65 0.94
CA LEU A 242 -10.95 -25.91 0.65
C LEU A 242 -12.43 -25.84 1.07
N SER A 243 -12.74 -25.30 2.25
CA SER A 243 -14.12 -25.11 2.71
C SER A 243 -14.95 -24.17 1.83
N ARG A 244 -14.27 -23.32 1.04
CA ARG A 244 -14.86 -22.37 0.09
C ARG A 244 -14.85 -22.87 -1.36
N GLY A 245 -14.51 -24.15 -1.59
CA GLY A 245 -14.57 -24.77 -2.92
C GLY A 245 -13.30 -24.60 -3.77
N ALA A 246 -12.13 -24.37 -3.14
CA ALA A 246 -10.87 -24.46 -3.84
C ALA A 246 -10.66 -25.88 -4.38
N ASP A 247 -10.28 -26.00 -5.66
CA ASP A 247 -10.03 -27.28 -6.32
C ASP A 247 -8.57 -27.72 -6.08
N PRO A 248 -8.32 -28.78 -5.28
CA PRO A 248 -6.97 -29.29 -5.03
C PRO A 248 -6.35 -30.01 -6.24
N LEU A 249 -7.16 -30.37 -7.24
CA LEU A 249 -6.72 -31.05 -8.47
C LEU A 249 -6.36 -30.07 -9.58
N HIS A 250 -6.71 -28.79 -9.44
CA HIS A 250 -6.34 -27.77 -10.42
C HIS A 250 -4.81 -27.73 -10.59
N PRO A 251 -4.27 -27.80 -11.81
CA PRO A 251 -2.83 -27.79 -12.01
C PRO A 251 -2.27 -26.36 -11.96
N SER A 252 -1.12 -26.20 -11.30
CA SER A 252 -0.26 -25.03 -11.47
C SER A 252 0.20 -24.86 -12.92
N TRP A 253 0.79 -23.70 -13.25
CA TRP A 253 1.37 -23.46 -14.57
C TRP A 253 2.49 -24.43 -14.96
N SER A 254 3.10 -25.13 -13.99
CA SER A 254 4.10 -26.17 -14.23
C SER A 254 3.51 -27.58 -14.31
N GLY A 255 2.19 -27.73 -14.21
CA GLY A 255 1.49 -29.02 -14.30
C GLY A 255 1.41 -29.80 -12.98
N HIS A 256 1.84 -29.20 -11.86
CA HIS A 256 1.73 -29.86 -10.55
C HIS A 256 0.36 -29.59 -9.93
N THR A 257 -0.27 -30.62 -9.36
CA THR A 257 -1.43 -30.46 -8.46
C THR A 257 -1.00 -29.85 -7.13
N VAL A 258 -1.98 -29.41 -6.32
CA VAL A 258 -1.72 -28.84 -4.99
C VAL A 258 -1.05 -29.88 -4.07
N ILE A 259 -1.47 -31.16 -4.15
CA ILE A 259 -0.85 -32.25 -3.38
C ILE A 259 0.63 -32.42 -3.75
N GLN A 260 0.94 -32.43 -5.05
CA GLN A 260 2.33 -32.53 -5.52
C GLN A 260 3.17 -31.32 -5.10
N ALA A 261 2.59 -30.13 -5.07
CA ALA A 261 3.27 -28.94 -4.54
C ALA A 261 3.56 -29.08 -3.03
N ALA A 262 2.64 -29.65 -2.25
CA ALA A 262 2.80 -29.88 -0.82
C ALA A 262 3.86 -30.94 -0.51
N GLU A 263 3.89 -32.04 -1.26
CA GLU A 263 4.93 -33.08 -1.16
C GLU A 263 6.33 -32.49 -1.44
N ARG A 264 6.46 -31.64 -2.46
CA ARG A 264 7.73 -30.97 -2.79
C ARG A 264 8.15 -29.94 -1.74
N ALA A 265 7.20 -29.35 -1.04
CA ALA A 265 7.44 -28.43 0.07
C ALA A 265 7.75 -29.17 1.40
N GLY A 266 7.60 -30.49 1.45
CA GLY A 266 7.74 -31.28 2.70
C GLY A 266 6.62 -31.02 3.71
N ARG A 267 5.44 -30.58 3.24
CA ARG A 267 4.28 -30.21 4.07
C ARG A 267 3.36 -31.41 4.28
N GLU A 268 3.79 -32.36 5.11
CA GLU A 268 3.04 -33.61 5.36
C GLU A 268 1.63 -33.36 5.93
N ASP A 269 1.51 -32.35 6.79
CA ASP A 269 0.26 -31.88 7.39
C ASP A 269 -0.80 -31.47 6.33
N VAL A 270 -0.36 -30.76 5.30
CA VAL A 270 -1.22 -30.36 4.18
C VAL A 270 -1.51 -31.53 3.26
N VAL A 271 -0.54 -32.41 3.03
CA VAL A 271 -0.77 -33.61 2.21
C VAL A 271 -1.85 -34.50 2.81
N GLU A 272 -1.82 -34.72 4.13
CA GLU A 272 -2.85 -35.48 4.84
C GLU A 272 -4.22 -34.82 4.69
N MET A 273 -4.30 -33.51 4.96
CA MET A 273 -5.53 -32.72 4.81
C MET A 273 -6.12 -32.78 3.40
N LEU A 274 -5.29 -32.64 2.36
CA LEU A 274 -5.75 -32.69 0.97
C LEU A 274 -6.24 -34.09 0.59
N LYS A 275 -5.58 -35.16 1.09
CA LYS A 275 -6.03 -36.54 0.85
C LYS A 275 -7.40 -36.83 1.46
N GLU A 276 -7.72 -36.22 2.60
CA GLU A 276 -9.06 -36.34 3.20
C GLU A 276 -10.14 -35.65 2.37
N HIS A 277 -9.82 -34.52 1.72
CA HIS A 277 -10.77 -33.74 0.92
C HIS A 277 -10.97 -34.26 -0.51
N VAL A 278 -10.09 -35.14 -1.01
CA VAL A 278 -10.14 -35.68 -2.39
C VAL A 278 -10.75 -37.09 -2.45
N LYS A 279 -11.13 -37.68 -1.30
CA LYS A 279 -11.88 -38.95 -1.23
C LYS A 279 -13.33 -38.79 -1.66
#